data_AF-X0XE72-F1
#
_entry.id   AF-X0XE72-F1
#
_cell.length_a   1.000
_cell.length_b   1.000
_cell.length_c   1.000
_cell.angle_alpha   90.00
_cell.angle_beta   90.00
_cell.angle_gamma   90.00
#
_symmetry.space_group_name_H-M   'P 1'
#
loop_
_entity.id
_entity.type
_entity.pdbx_description
1 polymer ?
#
loop_
_entity_poly.entity_id
_entity_poly.type
_entity_poly.pdbx_seq_one_letter_code
_entity_poly.pdbx_strand_id
1 'polypeptide(L)'
;MPNKNSNGEIIFKDYPDFKPNLTPREMFQLGSFGGTYWRPIYSSVTNKNYKNKHLDYPKSWWKGIPNDWMTRDWEEYDKSINKYNVKVGTTLEFWEEKKWITKNNPYGWVQWYCDFYKGKRSPDDEWQISRWTKTAGPNSRFRKW
;
A
#
# COMPACT_ATOMS: atom_id res chain seq x y z
N MET A 1 15.85 7.99 2.68
CA MET A 1 14.85 7.14 2.01
C MET A 1 15.58 6.30 0.97
N PRO A 2 15.10 5.09 0.64
CA PRO A 2 15.79 4.22 -0.32
C PRO A 2 15.84 4.88 -1.70
N ASN A 3 16.93 4.62 -2.43
CA ASN A 3 17.17 5.17 -3.77
C ASN A 3 16.64 4.22 -4.84
N LYS A 4 16.30 4.79 -6.01
CA LYS A 4 16.03 4.01 -7.22
C LYS A 4 17.34 3.71 -7.95
N ASN A 5 17.46 2.51 -8.52
CA ASN A 5 18.53 2.18 -9.47
C ASN A 5 18.20 2.71 -10.88
N SER A 6 19.08 2.45 -11.86
CA SER A 6 18.90 2.84 -13.27
C SER A 6 17.64 2.26 -13.93
N ASN A 7 17.10 1.17 -13.39
CA ASN A 7 15.88 0.51 -13.88
C ASN A 7 14.61 1.07 -13.21
N GLY A 8 14.74 2.10 -12.36
CA GLY A 8 13.62 2.67 -11.62
C GLY A 8 13.15 1.82 -10.43
N GLU A 9 13.93 0.81 -10.03
CA GLU A 9 13.62 -0.08 -8.91
C GLU A 9 14.17 0.48 -7.61
N ILE A 10 13.36 0.43 -6.54
CA ILE A 10 13.76 0.86 -5.20
C ILE A 10 14.60 -0.22 -4.55
N ILE A 11 15.79 0.15 -4.07
CA ILE A 11 16.74 -0.79 -3.47
C ILE A 11 16.75 -0.68 -1.95
N PHE A 12 16.52 -1.80 -1.28
CA PHE A 12 16.64 -1.97 0.17
C PHE A 12 17.85 -2.85 0.47
N LYS A 13 18.82 -2.35 1.25
CA LYS A 13 20.08 -3.06 1.52
C LYS A 13 19.87 -4.38 2.26
N ASP A 14 18.88 -4.41 3.14
CA ASP A 14 18.52 -5.53 4.00
C ASP A 14 17.55 -6.52 3.33
N TYR A 15 16.90 -6.11 2.23
CA TYR A 15 16.03 -6.97 1.42
C TYR A 15 16.30 -6.73 -0.07
N PRO A 16 17.45 -7.18 -0.58
CA PRO A 16 17.90 -6.86 -1.94
C PRO A 16 16.97 -7.40 -3.03
N ASP A 17 16.20 -8.46 -2.75
CA ASP A 17 15.25 -9.05 -3.72
C ASP A 17 13.89 -8.33 -3.77
N PHE A 18 13.59 -7.50 -2.77
CA PHE A 18 12.38 -6.69 -2.77
C PHE A 18 12.62 -5.38 -3.52
N LYS A 19 12.23 -5.36 -4.79
CA LYS A 19 12.53 -4.27 -5.74
C LYS A 19 11.26 -3.64 -6.34
N PRO A 20 10.37 -3.04 -5.54
CA PRO A 20 9.21 -2.32 -6.08
C PRO A 20 9.67 -1.11 -6.91
N ASN A 21 8.91 -0.76 -7.94
CA ASN A 21 9.23 0.36 -8.85
C ASN A 21 8.48 1.67 -8.52
N LEU A 22 7.52 1.62 -7.60
CA LEU A 22 6.76 2.78 -7.14
C LEU A 22 6.93 2.96 -5.64
N THR A 23 7.26 4.18 -5.22
CA THR A 23 7.27 4.60 -3.82
C THR A 23 5.84 4.76 -3.30
N PRO A 24 5.62 4.81 -1.97
CA PRO A 24 4.32 5.15 -1.41
C PRO A 24 3.74 6.45 -1.99
N ARG A 25 4.55 7.51 -2.05
CA ARG A 25 4.14 8.79 -2.64
C ARG A 25 3.68 8.62 -4.09
N GLU A 26 4.47 7.97 -4.93
CA GLU A 26 4.11 7.77 -6.35
C GLU A 26 2.82 6.95 -6.49
N MET A 27 2.63 5.92 -5.67
CA MET A 27 1.42 5.09 -5.68
C MET A 27 0.14 5.91 -5.42
N PHE A 28 0.17 6.80 -4.43
CA PHE A 28 -0.95 7.69 -4.11
C PHE A 28 -1.09 8.86 -5.10
N GLN A 29 0.02 9.36 -5.63
CA GLN A 29 0.01 10.40 -6.67
C GLN A 29 -0.61 9.89 -7.98
N LEU A 30 -0.50 8.59 -8.25
CA LEU A 30 -1.19 7.92 -9.36
C LEU A 30 -2.64 7.54 -9.04
N GLY A 31 -3.14 7.87 -7.84
CA GLY A 31 -4.52 7.66 -7.44
C GLY A 31 -4.92 6.20 -7.34
N SER A 32 -3.97 5.31 -7.04
CA SER A 32 -4.12 3.85 -7.21
C SER A 32 -5.39 3.28 -6.59
N PHE A 33 -5.92 3.85 -5.50
CA PHE A 33 -7.04 3.30 -4.74
C PHE A 33 -8.33 4.12 -4.85
N GLY A 34 -8.48 4.95 -5.89
CA GLY A 34 -9.71 5.68 -6.16
C GLY A 34 -10.22 6.52 -4.98
N GLY A 35 -9.31 7.02 -4.15
CA GLY A 35 -9.65 7.85 -3.01
C GLY A 35 -9.82 7.17 -1.66
N THR A 36 -9.91 5.83 -1.57
CA THR A 36 -10.52 5.20 -0.40
C THR A 36 -9.56 4.43 0.51
N TYR A 37 -8.25 4.49 0.24
CA TYR A 37 -7.30 3.63 0.95
C TYR A 37 -7.19 3.97 2.45
N TRP A 38 -7.02 5.25 2.78
CA TRP A 38 -6.88 5.76 4.16
C TRP A 38 -8.20 6.23 4.76
N ARG A 39 -9.32 5.70 4.25
CA ARG A 39 -10.65 5.93 4.80
C ARG A 39 -10.74 5.54 6.27
N PRO A 40 -11.71 6.06 7.04
CA PRO A 40 -12.03 5.53 8.35
C PRO A 40 -12.38 4.03 8.27
N ILE A 41 -11.83 3.20 9.15
CA ILE A 41 -12.15 1.77 9.22
C ILE A 41 -12.36 1.33 10.66
N TYR A 42 -13.19 0.31 10.84
CA TYR A 42 -13.16 -0.55 12.03
C TYR A 42 -12.45 -1.85 11.64
N SER A 43 -11.36 -2.22 12.33
CA SER A 43 -10.67 -3.48 12.06
C SER A 43 -11.09 -4.55 13.07
N SER A 44 -11.64 -5.65 12.57
CA SER A 44 -12.00 -6.80 13.41
C SER A 44 -10.77 -7.53 13.96
N VAL A 45 -9.61 -7.42 13.29
CA VAL A 45 -8.34 -8.01 13.74
C VAL A 45 -7.83 -7.35 15.04
N THR A 46 -8.13 -6.08 15.25
CA THR A 46 -7.64 -5.30 16.41
C THR A 46 -8.74 -4.82 17.35
N ASN A 47 -10.01 -4.97 16.95
CA ASN A 47 -11.20 -4.43 17.61
C ASN A 47 -11.10 -2.91 17.85
N LYS A 48 -10.65 -2.15 16.84
CA LYS A 48 -10.39 -0.71 16.94
C LYS A 48 -10.85 0.06 15.71
N ASN A 49 -11.28 1.29 15.94
CA ASN A 49 -11.49 2.28 14.89
C ASN A 49 -10.18 3.00 14.55
N TYR A 50 -9.90 3.15 13.26
CA TYR A 50 -8.78 3.90 12.73
C TYR A 50 -9.27 4.98 11.79
N LYS A 51 -8.66 6.16 11.88
CA LYS A 51 -8.91 7.30 10.99
C LYS A 51 -7.62 8.11 10.86
N ASN A 52 -7.45 8.79 9.73
CA ASN A 52 -6.31 9.69 9.47
C ASN A 52 -4.93 9.03 9.62
N LYS A 53 -4.81 7.71 9.42
CA LYS A 53 -3.53 7.00 9.59
C LYS A 53 -2.45 7.40 8.60
N HIS A 54 -2.83 8.01 7.46
CA HIS A 54 -1.87 8.62 6.54
C HIS A 54 -1.05 9.75 7.19
N LEU A 55 -1.55 10.40 8.24
CA LEU A 55 -0.83 11.48 8.95
C LEU A 55 0.39 10.99 9.76
N ASP A 56 0.52 9.68 9.99
CA ASP A 56 1.68 9.07 10.64
C ASP A 56 2.94 9.07 9.73
N TYR A 57 2.76 9.37 8.44
CA TYR A 57 3.81 9.44 7.43
C TYR A 57 4.24 10.89 7.15
N PRO A 58 5.44 11.11 6.58
CA PRO A 58 5.94 12.46 6.32
C PRO A 58 4.96 13.29 5.47
N LYS A 59 4.66 14.53 5.90
CA LYS A 59 3.78 15.44 5.14
C LYS A 59 4.24 15.66 3.69
N SER A 60 5.54 15.54 3.44
CA SER A 60 6.13 15.62 2.09
C SER A 60 5.66 14.51 1.15
N TRP A 61 5.23 13.35 1.65
CA TRP A 61 4.67 12.28 0.83
C TRP A 61 3.33 12.67 0.22
N TRP A 62 2.57 13.53 0.90
CA TRP A 62 1.22 13.90 0.51
C TRP A 62 1.13 15.30 -0.13
N LYS A 63 2.25 16.03 -0.20
CA LYS A 63 2.30 17.37 -0.83
C LYS A 63 1.79 17.29 -2.27
N GLY A 64 0.74 18.06 -2.60
CA GLY A 64 0.13 18.08 -3.93
C GLY A 64 -0.78 16.90 -4.26
N ILE A 65 -1.08 16.03 -3.29
CA ILE A 65 -2.10 14.98 -3.41
C ILE A 65 -3.34 15.46 -2.65
N PRO A 66 -4.50 15.62 -3.33
CA PRO A 66 -5.74 15.98 -2.65
C PRO A 66 -6.12 14.98 -1.55
N ASN A 67 -6.71 15.45 -0.45
CA ASN A 67 -7.03 14.56 0.68
C ASN A 67 -8.09 13.51 0.31
N ASP A 68 -9.04 13.88 -0.54
CA ASP A 68 -10.07 13.00 -1.10
C ASP A 68 -9.49 11.94 -2.07
N TRP A 69 -8.24 12.06 -2.50
CA TRP A 69 -7.53 10.97 -3.19
C TRP A 69 -7.01 9.90 -2.23
N MET A 70 -7.19 10.08 -0.93
CA MET A 70 -6.71 9.19 0.11
C MET A 70 -7.78 8.76 1.12
N THR A 71 -8.75 9.62 1.47
CA THR A 71 -9.63 9.39 2.62
C THR A 71 -11.14 9.37 2.34
N ARG A 72 -11.57 9.24 1.08
CA ARG A 72 -13.00 9.05 0.73
C ARG A 72 -13.56 7.80 1.38
N ASP A 73 -14.86 7.81 1.65
CA ASP A 73 -15.54 6.62 2.13
C ASP A 73 -15.54 5.52 1.06
N TRP A 74 -15.75 4.26 1.46
CA TRP A 74 -15.60 3.12 0.55
C TRP A 74 -16.58 3.18 -0.62
N GLU A 75 -17.80 3.64 -0.33
CA GLU A 75 -18.91 3.82 -1.24
C GLU A 75 -18.65 4.93 -2.27
N GLU A 76 -17.74 5.85 -1.96
CA GLU A 76 -17.36 6.99 -2.79
C GLU A 76 -16.11 6.72 -3.67
N TYR A 77 -15.77 5.44 -3.89
CA TYR A 77 -14.64 5.06 -4.75
C TYR A 77 -14.78 5.71 -6.13
N ASP A 78 -13.79 6.53 -6.50
CA ASP A 78 -13.75 7.19 -7.79
C ASP A 78 -12.65 6.61 -8.67
N LYS A 79 -13.06 5.85 -9.69
CA LYS A 79 -12.13 5.25 -10.66
C LYS A 79 -11.37 6.29 -11.48
N SER A 80 -11.90 7.51 -11.65
CA SER A 80 -11.26 8.56 -12.46
C SER A 80 -10.00 9.13 -11.81
N ILE A 81 -9.85 8.94 -10.50
CA ILE A 81 -8.63 9.28 -9.75
C ILE A 81 -7.48 8.33 -10.12
N ASN A 82 -7.79 7.06 -10.41
CA ASN A 82 -6.79 6.07 -10.77
C ASN A 82 -6.23 6.35 -12.17
N LYS A 83 -4.90 6.36 -12.32
CA LYS A 83 -4.19 6.58 -13.60
C LYS A 83 -4.78 5.82 -14.80
N TYR A 84 -5.27 4.60 -14.58
CA TYR A 84 -5.78 3.71 -15.62
C TYR A 84 -7.31 3.71 -15.71
N ASN A 85 -8.01 4.54 -14.95
CA ASN A 85 -9.48 4.61 -14.90
C ASN A 85 -10.15 3.28 -14.52
N VAL A 86 -9.48 2.43 -13.74
CA VAL A 86 -9.98 1.12 -13.30
C VAL A 86 -10.13 1.06 -11.79
N LYS A 87 -11.17 0.35 -11.32
CA LYS A 87 -11.32 0.02 -9.91
C LYS A 87 -10.36 -1.10 -9.54
N VAL A 88 -9.63 -0.92 -8.45
CA VAL A 88 -8.75 -1.95 -7.88
C VAL A 88 -9.04 -2.15 -6.40
N GLY A 89 -8.61 -3.30 -5.88
CA GLY A 89 -8.77 -3.66 -4.48
C GLY A 89 -10.06 -4.41 -4.20
N THR A 90 -10.07 -5.06 -3.04
CA THR A 90 -11.23 -5.75 -2.45
C THR A 90 -11.54 -5.10 -1.10
N THR A 91 -12.67 -5.47 -0.48
CA THR A 91 -13.12 -4.84 0.77
C THR A 91 -12.20 -5.18 1.95
N LEU A 92 -12.30 -4.42 3.05
CA LEU A 92 -11.52 -4.68 4.26
C LEU A 92 -11.83 -6.08 4.81
N GLU A 93 -13.11 -6.43 4.84
CA GLU A 93 -13.63 -7.70 5.35
C GLU A 93 -13.02 -8.88 4.58
N PHE A 94 -12.91 -8.77 3.25
CA PHE A 94 -12.25 -9.80 2.44
C PHE A 94 -10.78 -9.98 2.83
N TRP A 95 -10.06 -8.90 3.10
CA TRP A 95 -8.65 -8.97 3.52
C TRP A 95 -8.49 -9.55 4.92
N GLU A 96 -9.40 -9.23 5.85
CA GLU A 96 -9.43 -9.81 7.20
C GLU A 96 -9.78 -11.30 7.14
N GLU A 97 -10.77 -11.71 6.35
CA GLU A 97 -11.15 -13.11 6.13
C GLU A 97 -10.00 -13.95 5.57
N LYS A 98 -9.25 -13.41 4.59
CA LYS A 98 -8.06 -14.07 4.03
C LYS A 98 -6.84 -14.05 4.96
N LYS A 99 -6.95 -13.48 6.16
CA LYS A 99 -5.86 -13.33 7.12
C LYS A 99 -4.64 -12.60 6.51
N TRP A 100 -4.92 -11.62 5.65
CA TRP A 100 -3.92 -10.82 4.95
C TRP A 100 -3.60 -9.49 5.65
N ILE A 101 -4.28 -9.24 6.77
CA ILE A 101 -4.11 -8.10 7.66
C ILE A 101 -3.63 -8.64 9.01
N THR A 102 -2.65 -7.94 9.59
CA THR A 102 -2.15 -8.22 10.94
C THR A 102 -2.45 -7.03 11.84
N LYS A 103 -2.35 -7.23 13.15
CA LYS A 103 -2.50 -6.14 14.13
C LYS A 103 -1.52 -4.98 13.92
N ASN A 104 -0.40 -5.22 13.23
CA ASN A 104 0.62 -4.22 12.96
C ASN A 104 0.20 -3.27 11.83
N ASN A 105 -0.54 -3.78 10.84
CA ASN A 105 -0.93 -3.05 9.64
C ASN A 105 -2.43 -3.30 9.34
N PRO A 106 -3.36 -2.66 10.10
CA PRO A 106 -4.80 -2.82 9.94
C PRO A 106 -5.36 -2.42 8.57
N TYR A 107 -4.62 -1.67 7.75
CA TYR A 107 -4.96 -1.33 6.36
C TYR A 107 -4.31 -2.30 5.33
N GLY A 108 -3.63 -3.34 5.79
CA GLY A 108 -3.04 -4.38 4.96
C GLY A 108 -1.72 -3.99 4.30
N TRP A 109 -1.45 -4.61 3.14
CA TRP A 109 -0.11 -4.65 2.53
C TRP A 109 0.46 -3.26 2.22
N VAL A 110 -0.37 -2.31 1.78
CA VAL A 110 0.13 -0.97 1.41
C VAL A 110 0.55 -0.16 2.64
N GLN A 111 -0.11 -0.31 3.79
CA GLN A 111 0.34 0.27 5.06
C GLN A 111 1.64 -0.39 5.52
N TRP A 112 1.75 -1.71 5.41
CA TRP A 112 3.01 -2.41 5.64
C TRP A 112 4.11 -1.84 4.73
N TYR A 113 3.82 -1.63 3.44
CA TYR A 113 4.78 -1.06 2.50
C TYR A 113 5.19 0.38 2.86
N CYS A 114 4.25 1.20 3.32
CA CYS A 114 4.55 2.55 3.80
C CYS A 114 5.49 2.51 5.03
N ASP A 115 5.20 1.63 6.00
CA ASP A 115 6.04 1.43 7.19
C ASP A 115 7.44 0.94 6.79
N PHE A 116 7.51 -0.09 5.95
CA PHE A 116 8.73 -0.68 5.43
C PHE A 116 9.58 0.34 4.66
N TYR A 117 8.97 1.12 3.76
CA TYR A 117 9.65 2.16 2.99
C TYR A 117 10.19 3.29 3.88
N LYS A 118 9.51 3.61 4.98
CA LYS A 118 9.98 4.57 6.01
C LYS A 118 11.13 4.02 6.86
N GLY A 119 11.44 2.71 6.76
CA GLY A 119 12.50 2.05 7.51
C GLY A 119 12.02 1.29 8.75
N LYS A 120 10.71 1.18 8.97
CA LYS A 120 10.14 0.39 10.07
C LYS A 120 10.05 -1.07 9.63
N ARG A 121 10.84 -1.93 10.28
CA ARG A 121 10.83 -3.38 10.09
C ARG A 121 9.89 -4.06 11.06
N SER A 122 9.43 -5.25 10.69
CA SER A 122 8.47 -6.02 11.48
C SER A 122 8.62 -7.53 11.23
N PRO A 123 8.06 -8.38 12.11
CA PRO A 123 7.94 -9.81 11.84
C PRO A 123 7.14 -10.14 10.58
N ASP A 124 6.42 -9.16 10.01
CA ASP A 124 5.60 -9.35 8.83
C ASP A 124 6.38 -9.22 7.50
N ASP A 125 7.65 -8.80 7.55
CA ASP A 125 8.38 -8.36 6.37
C ASP A 125 8.58 -9.50 5.35
N GLU A 126 9.01 -10.68 5.79
CA GLU A 126 9.31 -11.80 4.90
C GLU A 126 8.06 -12.27 4.11
N TRP A 127 6.92 -12.41 4.80
CA TRP A 127 5.70 -12.91 4.15
C TRP A 127 5.06 -11.86 3.25
N GLN A 128 5.12 -10.57 3.63
CA GLN A 128 4.61 -9.49 2.78
C GLN A 128 5.48 -9.30 1.52
N ILE A 129 6.80 -9.44 1.64
CA ILE A 129 7.71 -9.50 0.48
C ILE A 129 7.38 -10.71 -0.39
N SER A 130 7.19 -11.89 0.20
CA SER A 130 6.80 -13.10 -0.54
C SER A 130 5.50 -12.90 -1.34
N ARG A 131 4.49 -12.25 -0.76
CA ARG A 131 3.24 -11.89 -1.46
C ARG A 131 3.49 -10.96 -2.64
N TRP A 132 4.34 -9.95 -2.46
CA TRP A 132 4.74 -9.06 -3.55
C TRP A 132 5.48 -9.82 -4.65
N THR A 133 6.45 -10.68 -4.32
CA THR A 133 7.23 -11.44 -5.31
C THR A 133 6.34 -12.30 -6.20
N LYS A 134 5.33 -12.96 -5.62
CA LYS A 134 4.36 -13.80 -6.36
C LYS A 134 3.39 -12.99 -7.24
N THR A 135 3.22 -11.70 -6.97
CA THR A 135 2.19 -10.85 -7.59
C THR A 135 2.76 -9.78 -8.52
N ALA A 136 3.84 -9.12 -8.15
CA ALA A 136 4.43 -7.99 -8.89
C ALA A 136 5.94 -8.15 -9.15
N GLY A 137 6.61 -9.04 -8.43
CA GLY A 137 8.05 -9.30 -8.60
C GLY A 137 8.41 -10.00 -9.93
N PRO A 138 9.70 -10.29 -10.15
CA PRO A 138 10.20 -10.89 -11.39
C PRO A 138 9.53 -12.23 -11.74
N ASN A 139 9.22 -13.02 -10.72
CA ASN A 139 8.55 -14.32 -10.84
C ASN A 139 7.02 -14.23 -10.72
N SER A 140 6.44 -13.05 -10.90
CA SER A 140 5.01 -12.83 -10.80
C SER A 140 4.21 -13.73 -11.74
N ARG A 141 3.10 -14.29 -11.23
CA ARG A 141 2.12 -15.03 -12.03
C ARG A 141 1.51 -14.20 -13.17
N PHE A 142 1.58 -12.87 -13.09
CA PHE A 142 1.06 -11.97 -14.12
C PHE A 142 2.08 -11.61 -15.21
N ARG A 143 3.34 -12.07 -15.08
CA ARG A 143 4.40 -11.86 -16.09
C ARG A 143 4.64 -13.06 -17.00
N LYS A 144 4.02 -14.21 -16.73
CA LYS A 144 4.29 -15.49 -17.41
C LYS A 144 3.29 -15.80 -18.54
N TRP A 145 2.86 -14.80 -19.29
CA TRP A 145 1.88 -14.93 -20.38
C TRP A 145 2.54 -14.62 -21.72
#